data_AF-A0A1H0EK27-F1
#
_entry.id   AF-A0A1H0EK27-F1
#
_cell.length_a   1.000
_cell.length_b   1.000
_cell.length_c   1.000
_cell.angle_alpha   90.00
_cell.angle_beta   90.00
_cell.angle_gamma   90.00
#
_symmetry.space_group_name_H-M   'P 1'
#
loop_
_entity.id
_entity.type
_entity.pdbx_description
1 polymer ?
#
loop_
_entity_poly.entity_id
_entity_poly.type
_entity_poly.pdbx_seq_one_letter_code
_entity_poly.pdbx_strand_id
1 'polypeptide(L)'
;MSEYIKIETVRLQRKKAELLTKLGESIYYQYRIGNLYSEELKEIGEQIASLDQQLYQYYIKENSERTNLGHRCVCGHLAERHNTYCSECGRKLEFPEEEEQEKCDECGNEVNSQVQFCHACGTRQGVSR
;
A
#
# COMPACT_ATOMS: atom_id res chain seq x y z
N MET A 1 -15.12 -20.33 39.12
CA MET A 1 -15.38 -18.87 39.21
C MET A 1 -14.12 -18.04 38.97
N SER A 2 -13.01 -18.27 39.68
CA SER A 2 -11.74 -17.53 39.47
C SER A 2 -11.20 -17.61 38.03
N GLU A 3 -11.28 -18.77 37.40
CA GLU A 3 -10.77 -18.98 36.04
C GLU A 3 -11.60 -18.29 34.95
N TYR A 4 -12.93 -18.27 35.08
CA TYR A 4 -13.82 -17.53 34.19
C TYR A 4 -13.53 -16.02 34.22
N ILE A 5 -13.32 -15.46 35.42
CA ILE A 5 -13.00 -14.03 35.59
C ILE A 5 -11.67 -13.69 34.89
N LYS A 6 -10.66 -14.56 34.99
CA LYS A 6 -9.38 -14.37 34.29
C LYS A 6 -9.54 -14.38 32.77
N ILE A 7 -10.27 -15.35 32.22
CA ILE A 7 -10.54 -15.45 30.79
C ILE A 7 -11.26 -14.20 30.29
N GLU A 8 -12.30 -13.77 31.01
CA GLU A 8 -13.08 -12.59 30.65
C GLU A 8 -12.23 -11.30 30.74
N THR A 9 -11.34 -11.20 31.73
CA THR A 9 -10.41 -10.05 31.85
C THR A 9 -9.48 -9.94 30.64
N VAL A 10 -8.89 -11.05 30.19
CA VAL A 10 -8.03 -11.08 29.00
C VAL A 10 -8.84 -10.72 27.75
N ARG A 11 -10.08 -11.22 27.62
CA ARG A 11 -10.98 -10.88 26.52
C ARG A 11 -11.25 -9.38 26.46
N LEU A 12 -11.57 -8.77 27.61
CA LEU A 12 -11.84 -7.34 27.72
C LEU A 12 -10.57 -6.51 27.43
N GLN A 13 -9.39 -6.95 27.86
CA GLN A 13 -8.13 -6.29 27.53
C GLN A 13 -7.83 -6.32 26.03
N ARG A 14 -8.04 -7.46 25.36
CA ARG A 14 -7.89 -7.55 23.89
C ARG A 14 -8.87 -6.61 23.19
N LYS A 15 -10.15 -6.61 23.59
CA LYS A 15 -11.15 -5.72 23.02
C LYS A 15 -10.80 -4.24 23.23
N LYS A 16 -10.24 -3.88 24.39
CA LYS A 16 -9.74 -2.54 24.66
C LYS A 16 -8.59 -2.18 23.72
N ALA A 17 -7.62 -3.08 23.53
CA ALA A 17 -6.51 -2.85 22.60
C ALA A 17 -7.01 -2.63 21.17
N GLU A 18 -7.92 -3.47 20.68
CA GLU A 18 -8.55 -3.30 19.35
C GLU A 18 -9.24 -1.94 19.20
N LEU A 19 -9.96 -1.47 20.23
CA LEU A 19 -10.61 -0.17 20.20
C LEU A 19 -9.61 0.99 20.20
N LEU A 20 -8.49 0.86 20.94
CA LEU A 20 -7.42 1.86 20.95
C LEU A 20 -6.71 1.93 19.59
N THR A 21 -6.46 0.77 18.96
CA THR A 21 -5.91 0.72 17.60
C THR A 21 -6.82 1.44 16.62
N LYS A 22 -8.12 1.13 16.63
CA LYS A 22 -9.11 1.80 15.76
C LYS A 22 -9.20 3.30 15.99
N LEU A 23 -9.07 3.74 17.24
CA LEU A 23 -9.01 5.17 17.58
C LEU A 23 -7.77 5.82 16.96
N GLY A 24 -6.60 5.19 17.12
CA GLY A 24 -5.35 5.67 16.50
C GLY A 24 -5.44 5.73 14.98
N GLU A 25 -6.01 4.71 14.34
CA GLU A 25 -6.27 4.68 12.89
C GLU A 25 -7.17 5.83 12.44
N SER A 26 -8.25 6.11 13.18
CA SER A 26 -9.19 7.20 12.88
C SER A 26 -8.52 8.58 13.02
N ILE A 27 -7.75 8.79 14.08
CA ILE A 27 -7.00 10.03 14.31
C ILE A 27 -5.95 10.21 13.21
N TYR A 28 -5.18 9.17 12.90
CA TYR A 28 -4.17 9.23 11.84
C TYR A 28 -4.79 9.51 10.47
N TYR A 29 -5.93 8.87 10.15
CA TYR A 29 -6.69 9.16 8.95
C TYR A 29 -7.14 10.62 8.89
N GLN A 30 -7.70 11.16 9.98
CA GLN A 30 -8.11 12.57 10.07
C GLN A 30 -6.92 13.53 9.90
N TYR A 31 -5.74 13.16 10.42
CA TYR A 31 -4.50 13.91 10.22
C TYR A 31 -4.12 13.95 8.75
N ARG A 32 -4.11 12.81 8.06
CA ARG A 32 -3.75 12.72 6.64
C ARG A 32 -4.68 13.52 5.72
N ILE A 33 -5.95 13.69 6.11
CA ILE A 33 -6.90 14.52 5.36
C ILE A 33 -6.92 15.99 5.82
N GLY A 34 -5.99 16.40 6.69
CA GLY A 34 -5.81 17.80 7.11
C GLY A 34 -6.81 18.32 8.15
N ASN A 35 -7.50 17.44 8.89
CA ASN A 35 -8.60 17.81 9.79
C ASN A 35 -8.23 17.92 11.29
N LEU A 36 -6.94 17.91 11.67
CA LEU A 36 -6.50 17.82 13.08
C LEU A 36 -5.75 19.05 13.62
N TYR A 37 -6.00 19.38 14.90
CA TYR A 37 -5.68 20.67 15.51
C TYR A 37 -4.61 20.67 16.64
N SER A 38 -3.97 19.54 16.98
CA SER A 38 -2.86 19.57 17.97
C SER A 38 -1.49 19.42 17.29
N GLU A 39 -0.54 20.26 17.70
CA GLU A 39 0.83 20.28 17.17
C GLU A 39 1.55 18.94 17.43
N GLU A 40 1.39 18.36 18.61
CA GLU A 40 2.00 17.06 18.97
C GLU A 40 1.52 15.91 18.06
N LEU A 41 0.22 15.85 17.76
CA LEU A 41 -0.32 14.82 16.86
C LEU A 41 0.11 15.07 15.42
N LYS A 42 0.30 16.34 15.04
CA LYS A 42 0.83 16.71 13.74
C LYS A 42 2.26 16.20 13.57
N GLU A 43 3.15 16.47 14.53
CA GLU A 43 4.54 16.00 14.49
C GLU A 43 4.65 14.47 14.43
N ILE A 44 3.88 13.75 15.26
CA ILE A 44 3.84 12.29 15.22
C ILE A 44 3.31 11.80 13.87
N GLY A 45 2.27 12.46 13.34
CA GLY A 45 1.70 12.16 12.03
C GLY A 45 2.70 12.37 10.88
N GLU A 46 3.50 13.44 10.92
CA GLU A 46 4.55 13.73 9.94
C GLU A 46 5.64 12.66 9.97
N GLN A 47 6.07 12.23 11.16
CA GLN A 47 7.05 11.15 11.32
C GLN A 47 6.53 9.83 10.75
N ILE A 48 5.28 9.46 11.05
CA ILE A 48 4.66 8.24 10.51
C ILE A 48 4.54 8.32 8.99
N ALA A 49 4.09 9.45 8.43
CA ALA A 49 3.97 9.63 6.99
C ALA A 49 5.33 9.51 6.26
N SER A 50 6.41 10.03 6.86
CA SER A 50 7.77 9.86 6.34
C SER A 50 8.21 8.39 6.34
N LEU A 51 7.89 7.64 7.40
CA LEU A 51 8.17 6.20 7.47
C LEU A 51 7.36 5.42 6.43
N ASP A 52 6.08 5.74 6.23
CA ASP A 52 5.23 5.12 5.21
C ASP A 52 5.81 5.28 3.80
N GLN A 53 6.28 6.50 3.47
CA GLN A 53 6.96 6.75 2.19
C GLN A 53 8.22 5.89 2.03
N GLN A 54 9.05 5.81 3.08
CA GLN A 54 10.26 4.99 3.05
C GLN A 54 9.93 3.50 2.89
N LEU A 55 8.96 2.99 3.66
CA LEU A 55 8.49 1.60 3.56
C LEU A 55 7.99 1.28 2.15
N TYR A 56 7.23 2.20 1.54
CA TYR A 56 6.76 2.03 0.18
C TYR A 56 7.91 2.00 -0.85
N GLN A 57 8.91 2.88 -0.70
CA GLN A 57 10.10 2.84 -1.55
C GLN A 57 10.87 1.53 -1.43
N TYR A 58 10.99 0.96 -0.22
CA TYR A 58 11.57 -0.36 -0.02
C TYR A 58 10.72 -1.49 -0.62
N TYR A 59 9.40 -1.40 -0.50
CA TYR A 59 8.47 -2.34 -1.13
C TYR A 59 8.62 -2.34 -2.66
N ILE A 60 8.71 -1.17 -3.31
CA ILE A 60 8.97 -1.09 -4.75
C ILE A 60 10.32 -1.72 -5.08
N LYS A 61 11.38 -1.41 -4.34
CA LYS A 61 12.71 -1.99 -4.58
C LYS A 61 12.69 -3.51 -4.52
N GLU A 62 12.11 -4.09 -3.46
CA GLU A 62 11.99 -5.54 -3.31
C GLU A 62 11.15 -6.18 -4.45
N ASN A 63 10.05 -5.54 -4.86
CA ASN A 63 9.21 -6.06 -5.92
C ASN A 63 9.79 -5.84 -7.33
N SER A 64 10.61 -4.79 -7.53
CA SER A 64 11.35 -4.56 -8.78
C SER A 64 12.37 -5.67 -9.05
N GLU A 65 13.00 -6.17 -7.98
CA GLU A 65 13.92 -7.32 -8.06
C GLU A 65 13.19 -8.62 -8.39
N ARG A 66 11.94 -8.79 -7.93
CA ARG A 66 11.11 -9.96 -8.24
C ARG A 66 10.46 -9.90 -9.64
N THR A 67 10.19 -8.70 -10.15
CA THR A 67 9.52 -8.48 -11.44
C THR A 67 10.47 -8.53 -12.65
N ASN A 68 11.78 -8.48 -12.42
CA ASN A 68 12.81 -8.73 -13.45
C ASN A 68 12.95 -10.22 -13.84
N LEU A 69 12.20 -11.12 -13.21
CA LEU A 69 12.09 -12.50 -13.67
C LEU A 69 11.05 -12.56 -14.79
N GLY A 70 11.54 -12.63 -16.04
CA GLY A 70 10.73 -12.66 -17.25
C GLY A 70 9.53 -13.62 -17.18
N HIS A 71 8.49 -13.30 -17.96
CA HIS A 71 7.28 -14.11 -18.03
C HIS A 71 7.60 -15.46 -18.66
N ARG A 72 7.30 -16.55 -17.96
CA ARG A 72 7.47 -17.89 -18.51
C ARG A 72 6.34 -18.19 -19.49
N CYS A 73 6.68 -18.36 -20.76
CA CYS A 73 5.77 -18.81 -21.79
C CYS A 73 5.24 -20.23 -21.45
N VAL A 74 4.07 -20.59 -21.97
CA VAL A 74 3.49 -21.95 -21.84
C VAL A 74 4.43 -23.03 -22.39
N CYS A 75 5.33 -22.69 -23.32
CA CYS A 75 6.36 -23.61 -23.82
C CYS A 75 7.55 -23.82 -22.84
N GLY A 76 7.58 -23.10 -21.72
CA GLY A 76 8.64 -23.19 -20.70
C GLY A 76 9.74 -22.14 -20.81
N HIS A 77 9.80 -21.36 -21.90
CA HIS A 77 10.81 -20.32 -22.11
C HIS A 77 10.56 -19.07 -21.27
N LEU A 78 11.60 -18.49 -20.66
CA LEU A 78 11.51 -17.17 -20.03
C LEU A 78 11.59 -16.08 -21.09
N ALA A 79 10.49 -15.36 -21.30
CA ALA A 79 10.43 -14.24 -22.21
C ALA A 79 10.61 -12.91 -21.46
N GLU A 80 11.34 -11.99 -22.08
CA GLU A 80 11.51 -10.62 -21.60
C GLU A 80 10.19 -9.84 -21.67
N ARG A 81 9.96 -8.91 -20.73
CA ARG A 81 8.70 -8.14 -20.58
C ARG A 81 8.24 -7.40 -21.83
N HIS A 82 9.14 -7.10 -22.76
CA HIS A 82 8.85 -6.30 -23.94
C HIS A 82 8.52 -7.13 -25.20
N ASN A 83 8.64 -8.46 -25.15
CA ASN A 83 8.40 -9.31 -26.32
C ASN A 83 6.91 -9.67 -26.40
N THR A 84 6.21 -9.18 -27.42
CA THR A 84 4.79 -9.53 -27.65
C THR A 84 4.59 -11.02 -28.01
N TYR A 85 5.67 -11.68 -28.47
CA TYR A 85 5.68 -13.09 -28.88
C TYR A 85 6.89 -13.81 -28.28
N CYS A 86 6.72 -15.08 -27.93
CA CYS A 86 7.82 -15.92 -27.45
C CYS A 86 8.82 -16.22 -28.57
N SER A 87 10.09 -15.89 -28.36
CA SER A 87 11.18 -16.10 -29.32
C SER A 87 11.43 -17.57 -29.68
N GLU A 88 11.01 -18.51 -28.83
CA GLU A 88 11.24 -19.94 -29.02
C GLU A 88 10.04 -20.67 -29.65
N CYS A 89 8.80 -20.30 -29.31
CA CYS A 89 7.61 -21.00 -29.80
C CYS A 89 6.66 -20.16 -30.66
N GLY A 90 6.94 -18.86 -30.83
CA GLY A 90 6.15 -17.93 -31.64
C GLY A 90 4.76 -17.59 -31.10
N ARG A 91 4.37 -18.08 -29.91
CA ARG A 91 3.06 -17.79 -29.31
C ARG A 91 3.02 -16.38 -28.73
N LYS A 92 1.88 -15.71 -28.86
CA LYS A 92 1.61 -14.41 -28.25
C LYS A 92 1.63 -14.54 -26.73
N LEU A 93 2.34 -13.63 -26.07
CA LEU A 93 2.41 -13.56 -24.62
C LEU A 93 1.29 -12.63 -24.12
N GLU A 94 0.48 -13.13 -23.19
CA GLU A 94 -0.55 -12.35 -22.52
C GLU A 94 0.08 -11.71 -21.28
N PHE A 95 0.46 -10.44 -21.40
CA PHE A 95 0.87 -9.63 -20.27
C PHE A 95 -0.39 -9.01 -19.65
N PRO A 96 -0.53 -8.98 -18.31
CA PRO A 96 -1.55 -8.13 -17.69
C PRO A 96 -1.32 -6.69 -18.16
N GLU A 97 -2.39 -6.03 -18.61
CA GLU A 97 -2.35 -4.63 -19.06
C GLU A 97 -1.67 -3.77 -17.98
N GLU A 98 -0.69 -2.95 -18.38
CA GLU A 98 -0.06 -1.98 -17.50
C GLU A 98 -1.14 -1.01 -17.03
N GLU A 99 -1.51 -1.09 -15.75
CA GLU A 99 -2.45 -0.15 -15.13
C GLU A 99 -1.88 1.27 -15.30
N GLU A 100 -2.66 2.20 -15.87
CA GLU A 100 -2.22 3.60 -16.05
C GLU A 100 -1.86 4.21 -14.69
N GLN A 101 -0.58 4.53 -14.52
CA GLN A 101 -0.04 5.16 -13.31
C GLN A 101 0.08 6.68 -13.52
N GLU A 102 -0.48 7.44 -12.60
CA GLU A 102 -0.36 8.89 -12.50
C GLU A 102 0.54 9.27 -11.33
N LYS A 103 1.14 10.45 -11.35
CA LYS A 103 1.91 10.94 -10.19
C LYS A 103 0.98 11.56 -9.18
N CYS A 104 1.19 11.25 -7.91
CA CYS A 104 0.49 11.87 -6.81
C CYS A 104 0.76 13.38 -6.79
N ASP A 105 -0.29 14.21 -6.73
CA ASP A 105 -0.18 15.67 -6.71
C ASP A 105 0.64 16.20 -5.51
N GLU A 106 0.55 15.52 -4.37
CA GLU A 106 1.20 15.95 -3.13
C GLU A 106 2.62 15.39 -2.96
N CYS A 107 2.81 14.07 -3.12
CA CYS A 107 4.09 13.42 -2.83
C CYS A 107 4.87 12.95 -4.06
N GLY A 108 4.31 13.07 -5.27
CA GLY A 108 4.97 12.72 -6.52
C GLY A 108 5.17 11.23 -6.80
N ASN A 109 4.74 10.33 -5.90
CA ASN A 109 4.81 8.88 -6.13
C ASN A 109 3.86 8.45 -7.25
N GLU A 110 4.24 7.40 -7.98
CA GLU A 110 3.38 6.76 -8.99
C GLU A 110 2.23 6.05 -8.29
N VAL A 111 1.00 6.38 -8.68
CA VAL A 111 -0.26 5.90 -8.12
C VAL A 111 -1.14 5.43 -9.28
N ASN A 112 -1.79 4.27 -9.14
CA ASN A 112 -2.75 3.82 -10.14
C ASN A 112 -3.90 4.84 -10.25
N SER A 113 -4.21 5.28 -11.48
CA SER A 113 -5.30 6.22 -11.81
C SER A 113 -6.68 5.82 -11.25
N GLN A 114 -6.90 4.54 -10.96
CA GLN A 114 -8.14 4.01 -10.42
C GLN A 114 -8.24 4.08 -8.88
N VAL A 115 -7.17 4.40 -8.16
CA VAL A 115 -7.22 4.45 -6.68
C VAL A 115 -7.57 5.85 -6.16
N GLN A 116 -8.50 5.89 -5.20
CA GLN A 116 -8.97 7.14 -4.61
C GLN A 116 -7.96 7.80 -3.66
N PHE A 117 -6.92 7.07 -3.22
CA PHE A 117 -5.94 7.56 -2.26
C PHE A 117 -4.56 7.07 -2.67
N CYS A 118 -3.56 7.96 -2.54
CA CYS A 118 -2.18 7.60 -2.73
C CYS A 118 -1.78 6.59 -1.65
N HIS A 119 -1.30 5.41 -2.06
CA HIS A 119 -0.87 4.37 -1.12
C HIS A 119 0.36 4.80 -0.29
N ALA A 120 1.09 5.83 -0.72
CA ALA A 120 2.31 6.28 -0.06
C ALA A 120 2.12 7.47 0.89
N CYS A 121 1.30 8.47 0.52
CA CYS A 121 1.05 9.62 1.40
C CYS A 121 -0.38 9.68 1.95
N GLY A 122 -1.29 8.86 1.45
CA GLY A 122 -2.70 8.88 1.84
C GLY A 122 -3.50 10.06 1.29
N THR A 123 -2.87 11.00 0.56
CA THR A 123 -3.59 12.09 -0.10
C THR A 123 -4.58 11.53 -1.10
N ARG A 124 -5.81 12.03 -1.08
CA ARG A 124 -6.85 11.66 -2.04
C ARG A 124 -6.38 11.97 -3.46
N GLN A 125 -6.37 10.97 -4.32
CA GLN A 125 -6.09 11.09 -5.75
C GLN A 125 -7.41 11.00 -6.51
N GLY A 126 -7.56 11.74 -7.62
CA GLY A 126 -8.80 11.76 -8.38
C GLY A 126 -9.88 12.71 -7.83
N VAL A 127 -9.53 14.00 -7.68
CA VAL A 127 -10.53 15.08 -7.78
C VAL A 127 -10.17 15.99 -8.95
N SER A 128 -10.10 15.42 -10.15
CA SER A 128 -10.24 16.18 -11.38
C SER A 128 -11.72 16.59 -11.50
N ARG A 129 -11.98 17.87 -11.24
CA ARG A 129 -13.16 18.58 -11.75
C ARG A 129 -13.04 18.76 -13.26
#